data_AF-A0A9C8LIT0-F1
#
_entry.id   AF-A0A9C8LIT0-F1
#
_cell.length_a   1.000
_cell.length_b   1.000
_cell.length_c   1.000
_cell.angle_alpha   90.00
_cell.angle_beta   90.00
_cell.angle_gamma   90.00
#
_symmetry.space_group_name_H-M   'P 1'
#
loop_
_entity.id
_entity.type
_entity.pdbx_description
1 polymer ?
#
loop_
_entity_poly.entity_id
_entity_poly.type
_entity_poly.pdbx_seq_one_letter_code
_entity_poly.pdbx_strand_id
1 'polypeptide(L)'
;MKTLKTLKTLAILAALSPAAAMAESSVSASDLDKFRAAMTGTNCMVNNEEQAGQVERATGFSEDRLEAIVVELRKLGEIENINDQGGIRLISGDCAK
;
A
#
# COMPACT_ATOMS: atom_id res chain seq x y z
N MET A 1 -15.83 -59.50 -33.05
CA MET A 1 -16.03 -58.10 -32.62
C MET A 1 -17.06 -58.07 -31.49
N LYS A 2 -16.88 -57.14 -30.52
CA LYS A 2 -17.52 -57.03 -29.17
C LYS A 2 -16.93 -58.03 -28.16
N THR A 3 -16.44 -57.59 -26.99
CA THR A 3 -17.15 -56.80 -25.97
C THR A 3 -16.17 -56.02 -25.07
N LEU A 4 -16.51 -54.77 -24.74
CA LEU A 4 -15.83 -53.92 -23.76
C LEU A 4 -15.95 -54.49 -22.33
N LYS A 5 -14.91 -54.33 -21.51
CA LYS A 5 -15.05 -54.27 -20.05
C LYS A 5 -14.09 -53.23 -19.44
N THR A 6 -14.71 -52.17 -18.97
CA THR A 6 -14.28 -51.05 -18.12
C THR A 6 -13.51 -51.44 -16.86
N LEU A 7 -12.70 -50.49 -16.37
CA LEU A 7 -12.20 -50.18 -14.99
C LEU A 7 -10.71 -49.83 -15.11
N LYS A 8 -10.14 -48.73 -14.61
CA LYS A 8 -10.50 -47.87 -13.48
C LYS A 8 -9.78 -46.51 -13.66
N THR A 9 -10.55 -45.47 -13.40
CA THR A 9 -10.23 -44.10 -13.06
C THR A 9 -8.93 -43.91 -12.26
N LEU A 10 -8.07 -42.98 -12.71
CA LEU A 10 -7.24 -42.15 -11.82
C LEU A 10 -7.27 -40.73 -12.38
N ALA A 11 -8.21 -39.95 -11.82
CA ALA A 11 -8.19 -38.51 -11.88
C ALA A 11 -7.03 -38.00 -11.03
N ILE A 12 -6.18 -37.14 -11.59
CA ILE A 12 -5.45 -36.15 -10.80
C ILE A 12 -5.58 -34.83 -11.53
N LEU A 13 -6.51 -34.02 -11.01
CA LEU A 13 -6.61 -32.58 -11.20
C LEU A 13 -5.24 -31.96 -10.90
N ALA A 14 -4.51 -31.55 -11.93
CA ALA A 14 -3.57 -30.44 -11.79
C ALA A 14 -4.34 -29.17 -12.15
N ALA A 15 -5.18 -28.72 -11.21
CA ALA A 15 -5.62 -27.34 -11.20
C ALA A 15 -4.36 -26.49 -11.01
N LEU A 16 -3.78 -26.02 -12.12
CA LEU A 16 -2.93 -24.85 -12.08
C LEU A 16 -3.84 -23.70 -11.67
N SER A 17 -3.98 -23.55 -10.36
CA SER A 17 -4.52 -22.36 -9.76
C SER A 17 -3.75 -21.20 -10.37
N PRO A 18 -4.41 -20.21 -10.98
CA PRO A 18 -3.84 -18.89 -10.95
C PRO A 18 -3.76 -18.58 -9.45
N ALA A 19 -2.58 -18.75 -8.85
CA ALA A 19 -2.22 -17.91 -7.73
C ALA A 19 -2.23 -16.50 -8.32
N ALA A 20 -3.43 -15.91 -8.39
CA ALA A 20 -3.59 -14.49 -8.46
C ALA A 20 -2.76 -14.01 -7.29
N ALA A 21 -1.58 -13.48 -7.61
CA ALA A 21 -0.81 -12.65 -6.71
C ALA A 21 -1.75 -11.50 -6.38
N MET A 22 -2.57 -11.71 -5.34
CA MET A 22 -3.33 -10.67 -4.73
C MET A 22 -2.25 -9.76 -4.17
N ALA A 23 -1.98 -8.67 -4.88
CA ALA A 23 -1.23 -7.56 -4.36
C ALA A 23 -2.10 -6.97 -3.24
N GLU A 24 -2.15 -7.65 -2.10
CA GLU A 24 -2.58 -7.07 -0.85
C GLU A 24 -1.64 -5.89 -0.64
N SER A 25 -2.18 -4.67 -0.64
CA SER A 25 -1.39 -3.48 -0.31
C SER A 25 -0.64 -3.79 0.97
N SER A 26 0.71 -3.79 0.93
CA SER A 26 1.56 -4.13 2.07
C SER A 26 1.39 -3.17 3.26
N VAL A 27 0.63 -2.10 3.04
CA VAL A 27 0.28 -1.03 3.94
C VAL A 27 -1.11 -1.28 4.53
N SER A 28 -1.21 -1.34 5.86
CA SER A 28 -2.50 -1.50 6.52
C SER A 28 -3.20 -0.15 6.70
N ALA A 29 -4.52 -0.17 6.90
CA ALA A 29 -5.28 1.05 7.21
C ALA A 29 -4.75 1.77 8.46
N SER A 30 -4.30 1.03 9.48
CA SER A 30 -3.68 1.58 10.69
C SER A 30 -2.39 2.35 10.39
N ASP A 31 -1.61 1.91 9.40
CA ASP A 31 -0.39 2.63 9.00
C ASP A 31 -0.72 3.92 8.26
N LEU A 32 -1.75 3.88 7.40
CA LEU A 32 -2.26 5.08 6.74
C LEU A 32 -2.74 6.10 7.78
N ASP A 33 -3.50 5.66 8.79
CA ASP A 33 -4.02 6.55 9.84
C ASP A 33 -2.90 7.14 10.70
N LYS A 34 -1.88 6.34 11.06
CA LYS A 34 -0.70 6.85 11.77
C LYS A 34 0.06 7.89 10.94
N PHE A 35 0.25 7.63 9.66
CA PHE A 35 0.92 8.57 8.76
C PHE A 35 0.11 9.87 8.60
N ARG A 36 -1.21 9.78 8.38
CA ARG A 36 -2.10 10.94 8.31
C ARG A 36 -2.01 11.78 9.58
N ALA A 37 -2.05 11.14 10.75
CA ALA A 37 -1.89 11.81 12.04
C ALA A 37 -0.50 12.50 12.15
N ALA A 38 0.57 11.85 11.73
CA ALA A 38 1.91 12.45 11.74
C ALA A 38 2.02 13.67 10.81
N MET A 39 1.42 13.61 9.62
CA MET A 39 1.36 14.73 8.68
C MET A 39 0.64 15.96 9.27
N THR A 40 -0.40 15.78 10.09
CA THR A 40 -1.02 16.92 10.77
C THR A 40 -0.04 17.66 11.69
N GLY A 41 0.92 16.94 12.29
CA GLY A 41 1.98 17.52 13.11
C GLY A 41 2.99 18.37 12.34
N THR A 42 3.10 18.17 11.01
CA THR A 42 4.00 18.94 10.13
C THR A 42 3.26 20.01 9.32
N ASN A 43 2.07 20.42 9.76
CA ASN A 43 1.20 21.33 9.02
C ASN A 43 0.82 20.77 7.63
N CYS A 44 0.54 19.46 7.59
CA CYS A 44 0.05 18.72 6.43
C CYS A 44 1.03 18.60 5.26
N MET A 45 2.31 18.91 5.48
CA MET A 45 3.31 19.00 4.43
C MET A 45 4.64 18.40 4.88
N VAL A 46 5.31 17.73 3.95
CA VAL A 46 6.73 17.35 4.08
C VAL A 46 7.43 17.91 2.86
N ASN A 47 8.21 18.98 3.06
CA ASN A 47 8.93 19.69 2.01
C ASN A 47 10.44 19.81 2.27
N ASN A 48 10.90 19.31 3.42
CA ASN A 48 12.30 19.35 3.84
C ASN A 48 12.61 18.18 4.78
N GLU A 49 13.90 17.97 5.05
CA GLU A 49 14.40 16.87 5.89
C GLU A 49 13.93 16.96 7.35
N GLU A 50 13.74 18.18 7.89
CA GLU A 50 13.26 18.35 9.26
C GLU A 50 11.84 17.79 9.42
N GLN A 51 10.95 18.12 8.49
CA GLN A 51 9.58 17.62 8.46
C GLN A 51 9.53 16.11 8.18
N ALA A 52 10.37 15.61 7.26
CA ALA A 52 10.47 14.17 6.99
C ALA A 52 10.88 13.42 8.27
N GLY A 53 11.92 13.90 8.96
CA GLY A 53 12.37 13.32 10.22
C GLY A 53 11.33 13.40 11.34
N GLN A 54 10.46 14.44 11.35
CA GLN A 54 9.34 14.49 12.29
C GLN A 54 8.32 13.38 12.02
N VAL A 55 7.95 13.14 10.76
CA VAL A 55 7.02 12.08 10.37
C VAL A 55 7.61 10.69 10.66
N GLU A 56 8.88 10.47 10.34
CA GLU A 56 9.61 9.24 10.65
C GLU A 56 9.60 8.94 12.15
N ARG A 57 9.96 9.91 12.99
CA ARG A 57 9.97 9.73 14.45
C ARG A 57 8.58 9.55 15.04
N ALA A 58 7.58 10.25 14.52
CA ALA A 58 6.20 10.17 15.00
C ALA A 58 5.55 8.82 14.67
N THR A 59 5.87 8.25 13.51
CA THR A 59 5.31 6.98 13.06
C THR A 59 6.11 5.76 13.51
N GLY A 60 7.44 5.90 13.61
CA GLY A 60 8.37 4.80 13.83
C GLY A 60 8.54 3.89 12.61
N PHE A 61 8.14 4.34 11.42
CA PHE A 61 8.27 3.57 10.18
C PHE A 61 9.66 3.71 9.56
N SER A 62 10.09 2.66 8.86
CA SER A 62 11.26 2.72 7.99
C SER A 62 10.97 3.56 6.73
N GLU A 63 12.02 4.02 6.07
CA GLU A 63 11.93 4.75 4.80
C GLU A 63 11.12 3.97 3.75
N ASP A 64 11.44 2.69 3.52
CA ASP A 64 10.70 1.81 2.59
C ASP A 64 9.20 1.73 2.92
N ARG A 65 8.85 1.75 4.22
CA ARG A 65 7.45 1.67 4.67
C ARG A 65 6.74 2.99 4.43
N LEU A 66 7.42 4.12 4.66
CA LEU A 66 6.90 5.45 4.36
C LEU A 66 6.70 5.64 2.86
N GLU A 67 7.64 5.18 2.03
CA GLU A 67 7.49 5.20 0.57
C GLU A 67 6.24 4.41 0.14
N ALA A 68 6.07 3.18 0.65
CA ALA A 68 4.90 2.37 0.36
C ALA A 68 3.59 3.05 0.78
N ILE A 69 3.56 3.71 1.95
CA ILE A 69 2.40 4.48 2.43
C ILE A 69 2.10 5.65 1.50
N VAL A 70 3.12 6.42 1.11
CA VAL A 70 2.94 7.58 0.22
C VAL A 70 2.42 7.13 -1.14
N VAL A 71 2.94 6.02 -1.69
CA VAL A 71 2.43 5.42 -2.93
C VAL A 71 0.95 5.04 -2.79
N GLU A 72 0.56 4.43 -1.67
CA GLU A 72 -0.83 4.03 -1.44
C GLU A 72 -1.76 5.24 -1.30
N LEU A 73 -1.38 6.26 -0.51
CA LEU A 73 -2.17 7.49 -0.37
C LEU A 73 -2.27 8.28 -1.67
N ARG A 74 -1.26 8.24 -2.55
CA ARG A 74 -1.36 8.80 -3.90
C ARG A 74 -2.41 8.08 -4.74
N LYS A 75 -2.48 6.74 -4.69
CA LYS A 75 -3.53 5.98 -5.40
C LYS A 75 -4.93 6.32 -4.89
N LEU A 76 -5.04 6.60 -3.59
CA LEU A 76 -6.28 7.03 -2.95
C LEU A 76 -6.63 8.50 -3.24
N GLY A 77 -5.74 9.26 -3.90
CA GLY A 77 -5.96 10.67 -4.21
C GLY A 77 -5.84 11.59 -2.99
N GLU A 78 -5.14 11.16 -1.94
CA GLU A 78 -5.02 11.90 -0.68
C GLU A 78 -3.73 12.72 -0.59
N ILE A 79 -2.77 12.50 -1.49
CA ILE A 79 -1.49 13.22 -1.52
C ILE A 79 -1.29 13.92 -2.86
N GLU A 80 -0.81 15.16 -2.80
CA GLU A 80 -0.29 15.91 -3.94
C GLU A 80 1.22 16.12 -3.81
N ASN A 81 1.91 16.14 -4.95
CA ASN A 81 3.30 16.61 -4.99
C ASN A 81 3.30 18.14 -5.05
N ILE A 82 4.13 18.76 -4.23
CA ILE A 82 4.23 20.23 -4.14
C ILE A 82 5.50 20.79 -4.78
N ASN A 83 6.47 19.93 -5.11
CA ASN A 83 7.69 20.28 -5.84
C ASN A 83 8.26 19.05 -6.56
N ASP A 84 9.25 19.28 -7.43
CA ASP A 84 9.94 18.24 -8.19
C ASP A 84 10.96 17.44 -7.36
N GLN A 85 11.19 17.85 -6.10
CA GLN A 85 12.14 17.21 -5.18
C GLN A 85 11.48 16.15 -4.29
N GLY A 86 10.22 15.78 -4.58
CA GLY A 86 9.49 14.77 -3.83
C GLY A 86 8.76 15.29 -2.59
N GLY A 87 8.66 16.61 -2.42
CA GLY A 87 7.83 17.20 -1.38
C GLY A 87 6.35 16.84 -1.60
N ILE A 88 5.66 16.53 -0.51
CA ILE A 88 4.27 16.08 -0.53
C ILE A 88 3.39 16.90 0.41
N ARG A 89 2.11 17.03 0.05
CA ARG A 89 1.05 17.56 0.90
C ARG A 89 -0.07 16.54 1.02
N LEU A 90 -0.55 16.32 2.25
CA LEU A 90 -1.79 15.60 2.49
C LEU A 90 -2.96 16.55 2.24
N ILE A 91 -3.95 16.13 1.46
CA ILE A 91 -5.12 16.94 1.05
C ILE A 91 -6.45 16.33 1.52
N SER A 92 -6.39 15.38 2.46
CA SER A 92 -7.55 14.68 3.02
C SER A 92 -7.69 14.95 4.53
N GLY A 93 -8.84 14.57 5.08
CA GLY A 93 -9.10 14.64 6.53
C GLY A 93 -8.91 16.06 7.09
N ASP A 94 -8.16 16.18 8.18
CA ASP A 94 -7.86 17.48 8.82
C ASP A 94 -7.00 18.41 7.96
N CYS A 95 -6.36 17.87 6.92
CA CYS A 95 -5.51 18.61 5.99
C CYS A 95 -6.23 19.11 4.73
N ALA A 96 -7.53 18.82 4.59
CA ALA A 96 -8.39 19.30 3.50
C ALA A 96 -9.00 20.70 3.74
N LYS A 97 -8.52 21.42 4.76
CA LYS A 97 -9.05 22.72 5.20
C LYS A 97 -8.32 23.90 4.57
#